data_AF-A0A5Q4FIW8-F1
#
_entry.id   AF-A0A5Q4FIW8-F1
#
_cell.length_a   1.000
_cell.length_b   1.000
_cell.length_c   1.000
_cell.angle_alpha   90.00
_cell.angle_beta   90.00
_cell.angle_gamma   90.00
#
_symmetry.space_group_name_H-M   'P 1'
#
loop_
_entity.id
_entity.type
_entity.pdbx_description
1 polymer ?
#
loop_
_entity_poly.entity_id
_entity_poly.type
_entity_poly.pdbx_seq_one_letter_code
_entity_poly.pdbx_strand_id
1 'polypeptide(L)'
;MASTPDSDHRPAQPERPVTPVTALLLPGYSPDLSWLARALHADRVILDDLHPFSRKSKVHRTKIRTPDGHQWLTIPFVREDRRKPIRQVRIDSRRPWTGHHLQALEYNYRNSPCFDFYEPEIRADFDTASRCEFLVDAVRHLMQRQWLYLELPEFPQWASGLVAGMAAGMDNRAATGAEPSPFQNLYDALASDRTVVWQEPDSRNYQKPHPRATEPRFASQSSPKPGRHDSGLPPRSGHDSASVSKAEFDQTGLPVYRQHFPGFVPGCGALDLLFEYGPDAWQVLDLLAINSKT
;
A
#
# COMPACT_ATOMS: atom_id res chain seq x y z
N MET A 1 -57.27 -29.95 -21.23
CA MET A 1 -55.96 -30.25 -20.61
C MET A 1 -55.14 -28.97 -20.62
N ALA A 2 -54.52 -28.67 -19.49
CA ALA A 2 -53.95 -27.39 -19.10
C ALA A 2 -52.49 -27.22 -19.55
N SER A 3 -52.07 -25.94 -19.70
CA SER A 3 -50.75 -25.32 -19.42
C SER A 3 -49.49 -25.91 -20.11
N THR A 4 -48.48 -25.16 -20.59
CA THR A 4 -47.95 -23.82 -20.22
C THR A 4 -46.95 -23.40 -21.33
N PRO A 5 -46.74 -22.09 -21.61
CA PRO A 5 -45.64 -21.63 -22.45
C PRO A 5 -44.35 -21.52 -21.62
N ASP A 6 -43.24 -22.04 -22.15
CA ASP A 6 -41.91 -21.95 -21.54
C ASP A 6 -41.27 -20.61 -21.92
N SER A 7 -41.50 -19.60 -21.08
CA SER A 7 -40.83 -18.31 -21.15
C SER A 7 -39.74 -18.26 -20.08
N ASP A 8 -38.61 -18.91 -20.33
CA ASP A 8 -37.42 -18.76 -19.49
C ASP A 8 -36.66 -17.48 -19.87
N HIS A 9 -37.36 -16.33 -19.78
CA HIS A 9 -36.72 -15.03 -19.71
C HIS A 9 -36.37 -14.79 -18.25
N ARG A 10 -35.24 -15.34 -17.82
CA ARG A 10 -34.56 -14.86 -16.62
C ARG A 10 -34.19 -13.40 -16.89
N PRO A 11 -34.75 -12.41 -16.18
CA PRO A 11 -34.28 -11.05 -16.35
C PRO A 11 -32.80 -11.03 -16.01
N ALA A 12 -31.97 -10.53 -16.94
CA ALA A 12 -30.59 -10.18 -16.63
C ALA A 12 -30.65 -9.33 -15.35
N GLN A 13 -30.03 -9.81 -14.28
CA GLN A 13 -29.95 -9.03 -13.07
C GLN A 13 -29.32 -7.69 -13.45
N PRO A 14 -29.87 -6.55 -13.02
CA PRO A 14 -29.24 -5.27 -13.31
C PRO A 14 -27.82 -5.34 -12.76
N GLU A 15 -26.82 -5.19 -13.63
CA GLU A 15 -25.44 -4.99 -13.20
C GLU A 15 -25.47 -3.80 -12.24
N ARG A 16 -25.34 -4.11 -10.95
CA ARG A 16 -25.33 -3.11 -9.90
C ARG A 16 -24.13 -2.20 -10.21
N PRO A 17 -24.29 -0.87 -10.28
CA PRO A 17 -23.14 0.01 -10.44
C PRO A 17 -22.22 -0.25 -9.25
N VAL A 18 -21.09 -0.90 -9.51
CA VAL A 18 -20.09 -1.17 -8.48
C VAL A 18 -19.45 0.17 -8.20
N THR A 19 -19.72 0.73 -7.03
CA THR A 19 -19.07 1.96 -6.58
C THR A 19 -17.55 1.72 -6.66
N PRO A 20 -16.78 2.58 -7.36
CA PRO A 20 -15.35 2.39 -7.47
C PRO A 20 -14.71 2.39 -6.07
N VAL A 21 -13.73 1.52 -5.88
CA VAL A 21 -12.95 1.37 -4.66
C VAL A 21 -11.61 2.08 -4.85
N THR A 22 -11.27 3.01 -3.96
CA THR A 22 -9.96 3.67 -3.97
C THR A 22 -9.13 3.20 -2.78
N ALA A 23 -7.92 2.73 -3.03
CA ALA A 23 -6.95 2.49 -1.98
C ALA A 23 -6.12 3.76 -1.72
N LEU A 24 -6.20 4.30 -0.50
CA LEU A 24 -5.35 5.38 -0.03
C LEU A 24 -4.21 4.76 0.80
N LEU A 25 -3.07 4.57 0.15
CA LEU A 25 -1.92 3.85 0.71
C LEU A 25 -0.76 4.80 0.95
N LEU A 26 0.09 4.50 1.93
CA LEU A 26 1.37 5.20 2.02
C LEU A 26 2.31 4.68 0.92
N PRO A 27 3.16 5.53 0.31
CA PRO A 27 4.24 5.03 -0.53
C PRO A 27 5.16 4.11 0.28
N GLY A 28 5.74 3.08 -0.36
CA GLY A 28 6.54 2.06 0.31
C GLY A 28 7.88 1.83 -0.38
N TYR A 29 8.97 1.75 0.39
CA TYR A 29 10.32 1.51 -0.15
C TYR A 29 10.38 0.26 -1.05
N SER A 30 9.76 -0.82 -0.59
CA SER A 30 9.49 -2.02 -1.38
C SER A 30 8.20 -2.63 -0.82
N PRO A 31 7.04 -2.41 -1.47
CA PRO A 31 5.74 -2.85 -0.98
C PRO A 31 5.68 -4.36 -0.73
N ASP A 32 5.02 -4.81 0.33
CA ASP A 32 4.83 -6.25 0.58
C ASP A 32 3.51 -6.77 0.01
N LEU A 33 3.26 -8.08 0.11
CA LEU A 33 2.01 -8.67 -0.41
C LEU A 33 0.74 -8.07 0.21
N SER A 34 0.79 -7.65 1.47
CA SER A 34 -0.36 -6.99 2.12
C SER A 34 -0.67 -5.65 1.45
N TRP A 35 0.36 -4.86 1.16
CA TRP A 35 0.23 -3.62 0.41
C TRP A 35 -0.23 -3.89 -1.03
N LEU A 36 0.39 -4.85 -1.73
CA LEU A 36 0.06 -5.19 -3.13
C LEU A 36 -1.35 -5.72 -3.27
N ALA A 37 -1.85 -6.53 -2.33
CA ALA A 37 -3.23 -7.01 -2.34
C ALA A 37 -4.24 -5.85 -2.31
N ARG A 38 -3.98 -4.84 -1.45
CA ARG A 38 -4.81 -3.64 -1.40
C ARG A 38 -4.79 -2.83 -2.68
N ALA A 39 -3.62 -2.74 -3.32
CA ALA A 39 -3.48 -2.05 -4.58
C ALA A 39 -4.21 -2.80 -5.71
N LEU A 40 -4.08 -4.13 -5.77
CA LEU A 40 -4.68 -4.98 -6.81
C LEU A 40 -6.19 -5.18 -6.65
N HIS A 41 -6.75 -4.95 -5.46
CA HIS A 41 -8.20 -5.02 -5.21
C HIS A 41 -8.93 -3.69 -5.39
N ALA A 42 -8.20 -2.59 -5.55
CA ALA A 42 -8.79 -1.28 -5.75
C ALA A 42 -8.88 -0.95 -7.24
N ASP A 43 -9.96 -0.27 -7.64
CA ASP A 43 -10.09 0.28 -8.98
C ASP A 43 -9.11 1.46 -9.20
N ARG A 44 -8.73 2.12 -8.11
CA ARG A 44 -7.79 3.24 -8.11
C ARG A 44 -6.88 3.19 -6.90
N VAL A 45 -5.60 3.51 -7.09
CA VAL A 45 -4.62 3.61 -6.00
C VAL A 45 -4.04 5.02 -5.92
N ILE A 46 -4.06 5.60 -4.72
CA ILE A 46 -3.50 6.91 -4.40
C ILE A 46 -2.45 6.74 -3.31
N LEU A 47 -1.24 7.25 -3.59
CA LEU A 47 -0.13 7.29 -2.66
C LEU A 47 -0.19 8.59 -1.83
N ASP A 48 -0.48 8.48 -0.54
CA ASP A 48 -0.57 9.59 0.40
C ASP A 48 0.82 10.07 0.84
N ASP A 49 1.46 10.87 0.00
CA ASP A 49 2.73 11.55 0.31
C ASP A 49 2.56 12.84 1.14
N LEU A 50 1.30 13.22 1.41
CA LEU A 50 0.94 14.32 2.30
C LEU A 50 0.92 13.85 3.77
N HIS A 51 0.77 12.54 4.01
CA HIS A 51 0.78 11.91 5.33
C HIS A 51 1.98 12.29 6.21
N PRO A 52 1.79 12.49 7.54
CA PRO A 52 2.91 12.78 8.42
C PRO A 52 3.84 11.56 8.54
N PHE A 53 5.12 11.75 8.27
CA PHE A 53 6.10 10.68 8.31
C PHE A 53 6.33 10.14 9.72
N SER A 54 6.59 8.84 9.79
CA SER A 54 6.91 8.11 11.00
C SER A 54 8.09 7.19 10.79
N ARG A 55 9.01 7.17 11.77
CA ARG A 55 10.20 6.29 11.79
C ARG A 55 9.88 4.79 11.83
N LYS A 56 8.62 4.39 12.03
CA LYS A 56 8.18 2.98 11.97
C LYS A 56 7.42 2.65 10.68
N SER A 57 7.17 3.62 9.79
CA SER A 57 6.46 3.36 8.54
C SER A 57 7.28 2.49 7.58
N LYS A 58 6.63 1.81 6.64
CA LYS A 58 7.30 1.12 5.52
C LYS A 58 7.72 2.03 4.37
N VAL A 59 7.45 3.34 4.50
CA VAL A 59 7.86 4.35 3.51
C VAL A 59 9.36 4.30 3.26
N HIS A 60 10.16 4.18 4.32
CA HIS A 60 11.63 4.22 4.24
C HIS A 60 12.30 2.89 4.59
N ARG A 61 11.54 1.82 4.80
CA ARG A 61 12.10 0.53 5.18
C ARG A 61 11.29 -0.64 4.68
N THR A 62 11.97 -1.71 4.35
CA THR A 62 11.37 -2.96 3.90
C THR A 62 12.04 -4.14 4.57
N LYS A 63 11.30 -5.23 4.73
CA LYS A 63 11.87 -6.47 5.22
C LYS A 63 12.41 -7.26 4.04
N ILE A 64 13.55 -7.90 4.27
CA ILE A 64 14.08 -8.94 3.40
C ILE A 64 14.27 -10.21 4.20
N ARG A 65 14.23 -11.35 3.52
CA ARG A 65 14.47 -12.66 4.09
C ARG A 65 15.95 -12.81 4.45
N THR A 66 16.22 -13.54 5.54
CA THR A 66 17.55 -13.96 5.98
C THR A 66 17.51 -15.43 6.42
N PRO A 67 18.63 -16.15 6.60
CA PRO A 67 18.59 -17.52 7.12
C PRO A 67 17.78 -17.65 8.42
N ASP A 68 17.98 -16.72 9.35
CA ASP A 68 17.39 -16.74 10.70
C ASP A 68 16.03 -16.02 10.79
N GLY A 69 15.45 -15.61 9.67
CA GLY A 69 14.15 -14.93 9.63
C GLY A 69 14.13 -13.77 8.66
N HIS A 70 14.24 -12.55 9.18
CA HIS A 70 14.26 -11.34 8.37
C HIS A 70 15.16 -10.27 8.97
N GLN A 71 15.53 -9.32 8.12
CA GLN A 71 16.13 -8.05 8.52
C GLN A 71 15.44 -6.88 7.82
N TRP A 72 15.63 -5.69 8.37
CA TRP A 72 15.11 -4.45 7.77
C TRP A 72 16.22 -3.76 6.98
N LEU A 73 15.95 -3.48 5.71
CA LEU A 73 16.67 -2.45 4.96
C LEU A 73 15.99 -1.11 5.24
N THR A 74 16.76 -0.08 5.59
CA THR A 74 16.23 1.20 6.09
C THR A 74 16.97 2.36 5.41
N ILE A 75 16.27 3.11 4.56
CA ILE A 75 16.74 4.39 4.04
C ILE A 75 16.84 5.38 5.21
N PRO A 76 18.02 5.94 5.48
CA PRO A 76 18.21 6.84 6.60
C PRO A 76 17.59 8.21 6.29
N PHE A 77 17.05 8.85 7.33
CA PHE A 77 16.39 10.15 7.19
C PHE A 77 16.94 11.16 8.21
N VAL A 78 16.81 12.44 7.90
CA VAL A 78 17.17 13.55 8.80
C VAL A 78 16.22 13.57 9.99
N ARG A 79 16.74 13.41 11.22
CA ARG A 79 15.94 13.15 12.43
C ARG A 79 14.95 14.28 12.74
N GLU A 80 15.32 15.51 12.40
CA GLU A 80 14.54 16.74 12.56
C GLU A 80 13.29 16.75 11.69
N ASP A 81 13.28 15.99 10.59
CA ASP A 81 12.16 15.90 9.67
C ASP A 81 11.09 14.89 10.14
N ARG A 82 11.23 14.34 11.35
CA ARG A 82 10.17 13.50 11.96
C ARG A 82 8.84 14.26 11.96
N ARG A 83 7.73 13.57 11.65
CA ARG A 83 6.37 14.14 11.60
C ARG A 83 6.11 15.17 10.49
N LYS A 84 7.11 15.59 9.70
CA LYS A 84 6.84 16.33 8.46
C LYS A 84 6.04 15.44 7.50
N PRO A 85 5.26 16.01 6.57
CA PRO A 85 4.71 15.26 5.44
C PRO A 85 5.79 14.42 4.77
N ILE A 86 5.47 13.19 4.35
CA ILE A 86 6.41 12.27 3.69
C ILE A 86 7.18 12.98 2.57
N ARG A 87 6.49 13.80 1.77
CA ARG A 87 7.08 14.56 0.66
C ARG A 87 8.14 15.60 1.05
N GLN A 88 8.29 15.91 2.34
CA GLN A 88 9.24 16.89 2.86
C GLN A 88 10.37 16.27 3.70
N VAL A 89 10.41 14.94 3.82
CA VAL A 89 11.42 14.25 4.60
C VAL A 89 12.69 14.09 3.78
N ARG A 90 13.82 14.59 4.31
CA ARG A 90 15.13 14.45 3.66
C ARG A 90 15.85 13.16 4.06
N ILE A 91 16.64 12.64 3.12
CA ILE A 91 17.54 11.51 3.34
C ILE A 91 18.78 12.00 4.11
N ASP A 92 19.27 11.20 5.06
CA ASP A 92 20.54 11.49 5.76
C ASP A 92 21.72 10.99 4.92
N SER A 93 22.16 11.81 3.96
CA SER A 93 23.21 11.47 2.97
C SER A 93 24.60 11.22 3.55
N ARG A 94 24.81 11.46 4.86
CA ARG A 94 26.06 11.11 5.56
C ARG A 94 26.23 9.60 5.73
N ARG A 95 25.17 8.82 5.53
CA ARG A 95 25.17 7.36 5.68
C ARG A 95 25.11 6.69 4.29
N PRO A 96 26.08 5.85 3.92
CA PRO A 96 26.13 5.18 2.61
C PRO A 96 25.15 4.00 2.57
N TRP A 97 23.85 4.28 2.65
CA TRP A 97 22.82 3.27 2.86
C TRP A 97 22.67 2.28 1.71
N THR A 98 22.86 2.72 0.46
CA THR A 98 22.72 1.86 -0.73
C THR A 98 23.76 0.75 -0.74
N GLY A 99 25.01 1.04 -0.40
CA GLY A 99 26.07 0.03 -0.29
C GLY A 99 25.72 -1.05 0.74
N HIS A 100 25.23 -0.65 1.92
CA HIS A 100 24.77 -1.60 2.93
C HIS A 100 23.58 -2.44 2.46
N HIS A 101 22.64 -1.83 1.75
CA HIS A 101 21.50 -2.55 1.21
C HIS A 101 21.93 -3.55 0.12
N LEU A 102 22.81 -3.17 -0.81
CA LEU A 102 23.33 -4.07 -1.84
C LEU A 102 24.06 -5.26 -1.25
N GLN A 103 24.93 -5.04 -0.27
CA GLN A 103 25.63 -6.11 0.45
C GLN A 103 24.65 -7.07 1.14
N ALA A 104 23.59 -6.53 1.76
CA ALA A 104 22.57 -7.34 2.40
C ALA A 104 21.74 -8.14 1.37
N LEU A 105 21.42 -7.56 0.21
CA LEU A 105 20.72 -8.26 -0.85
C LEU A 105 21.59 -9.37 -1.45
N GLU A 106 22.84 -9.07 -1.78
CA GLU A 106 23.80 -10.05 -2.31
C GLU A 106 23.99 -11.21 -1.33
N TYR A 107 24.21 -10.94 -0.04
CA TYR A 107 24.38 -11.99 0.95
C TYR A 107 23.17 -12.93 1.05
N ASN A 108 21.95 -12.40 0.98
CA ASN A 108 20.73 -13.18 1.22
C ASN A 108 20.09 -13.76 -0.04
N TYR A 109 20.38 -13.23 -1.22
CA TYR A 109 19.68 -13.58 -2.45
C TYR A 109 20.61 -13.98 -3.60
N ARG A 110 21.95 -13.95 -3.47
CA ARG A 110 22.85 -14.32 -4.59
C ARG A 110 22.60 -15.70 -5.22
N ASN A 111 21.95 -16.61 -4.50
CA ASN A 111 21.59 -17.94 -4.99
C ASN A 111 20.10 -18.06 -5.32
N SER A 112 19.34 -16.96 -5.28
CA SER A 112 17.93 -16.93 -5.67
C SER A 112 17.79 -17.02 -7.20
N PRO A 113 16.73 -17.66 -7.71
CA PRO A 113 16.56 -17.94 -9.13
C PRO A 113 16.76 -16.74 -10.07
N CYS A 114 16.34 -15.55 -9.65
CA CYS A 114 16.34 -14.36 -10.51
C CYS A 114 17.35 -13.28 -10.06
N PHE A 115 18.24 -13.58 -9.11
CA PHE A 115 19.15 -12.56 -8.58
C PHE A 115 20.10 -12.00 -9.64
N ASP A 116 20.83 -12.84 -10.35
CA ASP A 116 21.82 -12.39 -11.36
C ASP A 116 21.17 -11.58 -12.49
N PHE A 117 19.88 -11.81 -12.77
CA PHE A 117 19.13 -11.06 -13.77
C PHE A 117 18.81 -9.63 -13.32
N TYR A 118 18.37 -9.44 -12.07
CA TYR A 118 17.95 -8.14 -11.55
C TYR A 118 19.06 -7.37 -10.81
N GLU A 119 20.13 -8.01 -10.39
CA GLU A 119 21.21 -7.38 -9.60
C GLU A 119 21.81 -6.13 -10.27
N PRO A 120 22.13 -6.13 -11.58
CA PRO A 120 22.64 -4.94 -12.25
C PRO A 120 21.64 -3.77 -12.26
N GLU A 121 20.36 -4.07 -12.50
CA GLU A 121 19.29 -3.08 -12.55
C GLU A 121 19.01 -2.49 -11.16
N ILE A 122 18.92 -3.33 -10.12
CA ILE A 122 18.74 -2.89 -8.73
C ILE A 122 19.93 -2.03 -8.27
N ARG A 123 21.15 -2.36 -8.69
CA ARG A 123 22.34 -1.55 -8.41
C ARG A 123 22.24 -0.16 -9.06
N ALA A 124 21.80 -0.08 -10.31
CA ALA A 124 21.58 1.19 -11.01
C ALA A 124 20.45 2.02 -10.38
N ASP A 125 19.35 1.37 -9.97
CA ASP A 125 18.23 2.01 -9.30
C ASP A 125 18.65 2.58 -7.94
N PHE A 126 19.49 1.86 -7.19
CA PHE A 126 20.03 2.34 -5.92
C PHE A 126 21.02 3.49 -6.13
N ASP A 127 21.86 3.47 -7.16
CA ASP A 127 22.71 4.62 -7.49
C ASP A 127 21.85 5.87 -7.76
N THR A 128 20.78 5.73 -8.55
CA THR A 128 19.84 6.83 -8.81
C THR A 128 19.19 7.32 -7.53
N ALA A 129 18.64 6.41 -6.71
CA ALA A 129 17.99 6.75 -5.45
C ALA A 129 18.95 7.41 -4.43
N SER A 130 20.26 7.09 -4.48
CA SER A 130 21.27 7.68 -3.59
C SER A 130 21.48 9.18 -3.83
N ARG A 131 21.13 9.67 -5.03
CA ARG A 131 21.29 11.07 -5.45
C ARG A 131 20.10 11.95 -5.07
N CYS A 132 19.00 11.36 -4.57
CA CYS A 132 17.82 12.09 -4.17
C CYS A 132 18.04 12.82 -2.83
N GLU A 133 17.59 14.08 -2.74
CA GLU A 133 17.56 14.83 -1.48
C GLU A 133 16.41 14.34 -0.57
N PHE A 134 15.23 14.15 -1.16
CA PHE A 134 14.01 13.78 -0.43
C PHE A 134 13.73 12.27 -0.52
N LEU A 135 13.24 11.74 0.60
CA LEU A 135 12.84 10.34 0.75
C LEU A 135 11.77 9.94 -0.27
N VAL A 136 10.79 10.82 -0.52
CA VAL A 136 9.69 10.54 -1.46
C VAL A 136 10.20 10.33 -2.88
N ASP A 137 11.25 11.03 -3.30
CA ASP A 137 11.77 10.93 -4.66
C ASP A 137 12.52 9.62 -4.86
N ALA A 138 13.34 9.23 -3.87
CA ALA A 138 14.00 7.92 -3.87
C ALA A 138 12.96 6.78 -3.87
N VAL A 139 11.95 6.86 -2.99
CA VAL A 139 10.89 5.85 -2.90
C VAL A 139 10.05 5.81 -4.18
N ARG A 140 9.72 6.96 -4.77
CA ARG A 140 9.01 7.04 -6.04
C ARG A 140 9.76 6.30 -7.13
N HIS A 141 11.05 6.60 -7.30
CA HIS A 141 11.89 5.94 -8.28
C HIS A 141 11.89 4.42 -8.08
N LEU A 142 12.19 3.95 -6.87
CA LEU A 142 12.27 2.53 -6.56
C LEU A 142 10.94 1.80 -6.71
N MET A 143 9.83 2.44 -6.33
CA MET A 143 8.49 1.88 -6.55
C MET A 143 8.20 1.75 -8.04
N GLN A 144 8.47 2.77 -8.85
CA GLN A 144 8.23 2.72 -10.30
C GLN A 144 9.03 1.60 -10.97
N ARG A 145 10.29 1.41 -10.57
CA ARG A 145 11.15 0.34 -11.08
C ARG A 145 10.61 -1.04 -10.67
N GLN A 146 10.26 -1.23 -9.41
CA GLN A 146 9.64 -2.48 -8.94
C GLN A 146 8.28 -2.74 -9.61
N TRP A 147 7.48 -1.71 -9.89
CA TRP A 147 6.21 -1.84 -10.62
C TRP A 147 6.42 -2.36 -12.03
N LEU A 148 7.44 -1.82 -12.71
CA LEU A 148 7.86 -2.27 -14.03
C LEU A 148 8.35 -3.72 -14.00
N TYR A 149 9.22 -4.07 -13.04
CA TYR A 149 9.79 -5.43 -12.96
C TYR A 149 8.76 -6.50 -12.61
N LEU A 150 7.72 -6.15 -11.85
CA LEU A 150 6.61 -7.03 -11.54
C LEU A 150 5.52 -7.02 -12.62
N GLU A 151 5.72 -6.28 -13.71
CA GLU A 151 4.76 -6.15 -14.81
C GLU A 151 3.35 -5.75 -14.33
N LEU A 152 3.30 -4.94 -13.28
CA LEU A 152 2.05 -4.43 -12.74
C LEU A 152 1.45 -3.40 -13.71
N PRO A 153 0.10 -3.23 -13.70
CA PRO A 153 -0.59 -2.34 -14.62
C PRO A 153 -0.33 -0.86 -14.27
N GLU A 154 -1.31 0.02 -14.42
CA GLU A 154 -1.16 1.46 -14.19
C GLU A 154 -0.46 1.77 -12.86
N PHE A 155 0.56 2.64 -12.91
CA PHE A 155 1.29 3.05 -11.72
C PHE A 155 0.41 3.98 -10.85
N PRO A 156 0.37 3.79 -9.52
CA PRO A 156 -0.45 4.61 -8.62
C PRO A 156 -0.24 6.12 -8.74
N GLN A 157 -1.31 6.88 -8.53
CA GLN A 157 -1.28 8.34 -8.52
C GLN A 157 -0.76 8.88 -7.20
N TRP A 158 -0.10 10.03 -7.21
CA TRP A 158 0.37 10.70 -5.98
C TRP A 158 -0.68 11.69 -5.47
N ALA A 159 -0.97 11.68 -4.18
CA ALA A 159 -1.94 12.58 -3.55
C ALA A 159 -1.59 14.06 -3.79
N SER A 160 -0.31 14.43 -3.66
CA SER A 160 0.15 15.80 -3.94
C SER A 160 -0.13 16.26 -5.38
N GLY A 161 -0.06 15.36 -6.36
CA GLY A 161 -0.39 15.66 -7.76
C GLY A 161 -1.88 15.95 -7.96
N LEU A 162 -2.75 15.20 -7.26
CA LEU A 162 -4.21 15.39 -7.31
C LEU A 162 -4.62 16.75 -6.72
N VAL A 163 -4.09 17.08 -5.54
CA VAL A 163 -4.41 18.35 -4.87
C VAL A 163 -3.91 19.55 -5.67
N ALA A 164 -2.72 19.46 -6.29
CA ALA A 164 -2.18 20.54 -7.12
C ALA A 164 -3.05 20.80 -8.37
N GLY A 165 -3.55 19.74 -9.02
CA GLY A 165 -4.45 19.86 -10.17
C GLY A 165 -5.77 20.56 -9.81
N MET A 166 -6.28 20.35 -8.59
CA MET A 166 -7.51 20.99 -8.11
C MET A 166 -7.32 22.47 -7.79
N ALA A 167 -6.21 22.83 -7.14
CA ALA A 167 -5.87 24.22 -6.87
C ALA A 167 -5.69 25.03 -8.17
N ALA A 168 -5.17 24.41 -9.22
CA ALA A 168 -5.01 25.05 -10.54
C ALA A 168 -6.35 25.26 -11.28
N GLY A 169 -7.39 24.48 -10.97
CA GLY A 169 -8.73 24.59 -11.58
C GLY A 169 -9.72 25.48 -10.81
N MET A 170 -9.36 25.91 -9.59
CA MET A 170 -10.16 26.83 -8.79
C MET A 170 -9.73 28.28 -9.05
N ASP A 171 -10.40 28.95 -9.99
CA ASP A 171 -10.26 30.40 -10.17
C ASP A 171 -10.57 31.13 -8.85
N ASN A 172 -9.52 31.71 -8.25
CA ASN A 172 -9.51 32.72 -7.17
C ASN A 172 -10.88 33.09 -6.57
N ARG A 173 -11.50 32.18 -5.82
CA ARG A 173 -12.69 32.50 -5.01
C ARG A 173 -12.47 32.11 -3.56
N ALA A 174 -12.49 33.17 -2.75
CA ALA A 174 -12.56 33.21 -1.30
C ALA A 174 -11.28 32.83 -0.54
N ALA A 175 -10.35 33.80 -0.51
CA ALA A 175 -9.47 33.98 0.64
C ALA A 175 -10.31 34.36 1.87
N THR A 176 -10.82 33.36 2.60
CA THR A 176 -11.36 33.53 3.95
C THR A 176 -10.80 32.45 4.86
N GLY A 177 -9.83 32.84 5.71
CA GLY A 177 -9.50 32.18 6.98
C GLY A 177 -8.98 30.75 6.94
N ALA A 178 -7.66 30.60 7.15
CA ALA A 178 -6.90 29.35 7.29
C ALA A 178 -7.08 28.36 6.12
N GLU A 179 -6.05 28.21 5.29
CA GLU A 179 -6.07 27.18 4.25
C GLU A 179 -6.38 25.81 4.88
N PRO A 180 -7.37 25.07 4.34
CA PRO A 180 -7.67 23.73 4.81
C PRO A 180 -6.42 22.87 4.72
N SER A 181 -6.22 22.00 5.72
CA SER A 181 -5.06 21.12 5.74
C SER A 181 -5.02 20.30 4.44
N PRO A 182 -3.85 19.98 3.87
CA PRO A 182 -3.75 19.18 2.65
C PRO A 182 -4.50 17.83 2.73
N PHE A 183 -4.67 17.31 3.95
CA PHE A 183 -5.50 16.14 4.24
C PHE A 183 -6.97 16.37 3.94
N GLN A 184 -7.52 17.50 4.38
CA GLN A 184 -8.93 17.82 4.18
C GLN A 184 -9.22 17.95 2.69
N ASN A 185 -8.35 18.63 1.94
CA ASN A 185 -8.49 18.74 0.48
C ASN A 185 -8.47 17.37 -0.22
N LEU A 186 -7.62 16.43 0.25
CA LEU A 186 -7.57 15.08 -0.29
C LEU A 186 -8.85 14.29 0.04
N TYR A 187 -9.38 14.37 1.26
CA TYR A 187 -10.62 13.69 1.60
C TYR A 187 -11.84 14.30 0.91
N ASP A 188 -11.89 15.63 0.77
CA ASP A 188 -12.95 16.32 0.04
C ASP A 188 -12.93 15.94 -1.45
N ALA A 189 -11.74 15.82 -2.03
CA ALA A 189 -11.53 15.28 -3.37
C ALA A 189 -12.00 13.84 -3.55
N LEU A 190 -11.90 13.01 -2.51
CA LEU A 190 -12.38 11.62 -2.55
C LEU A 190 -13.88 11.51 -2.22
N ALA A 191 -14.41 12.47 -1.47
CA ALA A 191 -15.80 12.54 -1.08
C ALA A 191 -16.72 12.84 -2.27
N SER A 192 -16.27 13.66 -3.24
CA SER A 192 -17.03 13.94 -4.47
C SER A 192 -17.41 12.67 -5.24
N ASP A 193 -16.61 11.62 -5.12
CA ASP A 193 -16.70 10.41 -5.94
C ASP A 193 -17.45 9.26 -5.24
N ARG A 194 -18.09 9.50 -4.08
CA ARG A 194 -18.83 8.49 -3.27
C ARG A 194 -18.09 7.15 -3.11
N THR A 195 -16.79 7.20 -2.85
CA THR A 195 -15.89 6.03 -2.93
C THR A 195 -15.71 5.30 -1.59
N VAL A 196 -15.44 3.99 -1.64
CA VAL A 196 -14.95 3.20 -0.50
C VAL A 196 -13.44 3.31 -0.41
N VAL A 197 -12.90 3.77 0.72
CA VAL A 197 -11.46 3.99 0.92
C VAL A 197 -10.83 2.93 1.79
N TRP A 198 -9.76 2.31 1.27
CA TRP A 198 -8.88 1.44 2.05
C TRP A 198 -7.73 2.27 2.59
N GLN A 199 -7.66 2.43 3.91
CA GLN A 199 -6.61 3.22 4.54
C GLN A 199 -5.67 2.30 5.31
N GLU A 200 -4.38 2.35 5.00
CA GLU A 200 -3.38 1.63 5.79
C GLU A 200 -3.40 2.16 7.24
N PRO A 201 -3.34 1.29 8.27
CA PRO A 201 -3.25 1.73 9.66
C PRO A 201 -2.07 2.69 9.85
N ASP A 202 -2.22 3.74 10.66
CA ASP A 202 -1.09 4.61 11.03
C ASP A 202 0.08 3.70 11.47
N SER A 203 1.26 3.99 10.95
CA SER A 203 2.56 3.43 11.34
C SER A 203 2.75 3.16 12.84
N ARG A 204 2.05 3.87 13.75
CA ARG A 204 2.01 3.59 15.20
C ARG A 204 1.47 2.19 15.52
N ASN A 205 0.53 1.70 14.72
CA ASN A 205 -0.15 0.41 14.87
C ASN A 205 0.51 -0.73 14.05
N TYR A 206 1.55 -0.44 13.27
CA TYR A 206 2.25 -1.39 12.39
C TYR A 206 2.95 -2.56 13.11
N GLN A 207 2.86 -2.65 14.44
CA GLN A 207 3.61 -3.60 15.25
C GLN A 207 2.92 -4.94 15.51
N LYS A 208 1.80 -5.26 14.85
CA LYS A 208 1.11 -6.54 15.05
C LYS A 208 0.93 -7.30 13.74
N PRO A 209 1.94 -8.04 13.25
CA PRO A 209 1.65 -9.19 12.41
C PRO A 209 0.79 -10.15 13.22
N HIS A 210 -0.39 -10.52 12.73
CA HIS A 210 -1.18 -11.57 13.35
C HIS A 210 -0.45 -12.90 13.11
N PRO A 211 0.00 -13.61 14.16
CA PRO A 211 0.50 -14.96 13.99
C PRO A 211 -0.71 -15.89 13.93
N ARG A 212 -1.00 -16.45 12.74
CA ARG A 212 -1.60 -17.79 12.54
C ARG A 212 -1.92 -18.00 11.07
N ALA A 213 -0.93 -18.48 10.31
CA ALA A 213 -1.21 -19.45 9.26
C ALA A 213 -1.26 -20.81 9.96
N THR A 214 -2.45 -21.25 10.35
CA THR A 214 -2.71 -22.63 10.76
C THR A 214 -3.91 -23.12 9.98
N GLU A 215 -3.77 -24.30 9.38
CA GLU A 215 -4.70 -25.08 8.56
C GLU A 215 -6.20 -24.95 8.90
N PRO A 216 -7.10 -25.15 7.91
CA PRO A 216 -8.51 -24.79 8.02
C PRO A 216 -9.23 -25.69 9.04
N ARG A 217 -9.87 -25.07 10.05
CA ARG A 217 -10.86 -25.72 10.91
C ARG A 217 -12.16 -24.93 10.90
N PHE A 218 -13.25 -25.66 10.65
CA PHE A 218 -14.63 -25.19 10.58
C PHE A 218 -15.12 -24.53 11.88
N ALA A 219 -16.15 -23.69 11.70
CA ALA A 219 -16.74 -22.70 12.59
C ALA A 219 -17.04 -23.09 14.06
N SER A 220 -17.00 -22.09 14.95
CA SER A 220 -18.02 -21.88 15.98
C SER A 220 -18.01 -20.44 16.52
N GLN A 221 -19.21 -19.86 16.64
CA GLN A 221 -19.51 -18.52 17.15
C GLN A 221 -19.17 -18.33 18.63
N SER A 222 -18.82 -17.11 19.06
CA SER A 222 -19.06 -16.63 20.44
C SER A 222 -19.02 -15.10 20.58
N SER A 223 -19.94 -14.60 21.39
CA SER A 223 -20.48 -13.25 21.63
C SER A 223 -19.52 -12.17 22.21
N PRO A 224 -19.91 -10.87 22.21
CA PRO A 224 -19.03 -9.73 22.53
C PRO A 224 -19.01 -9.35 24.02
N LYS A 225 -17.95 -8.66 24.47
CA LYS A 225 -17.79 -8.07 25.81
C LYS A 225 -17.19 -6.65 25.75
N PRO A 226 -17.35 -5.83 26.82
CA PRO A 226 -18.03 -4.52 26.72
C PRO A 226 -17.08 -3.31 26.70
N GLY A 227 -17.71 -2.15 26.48
CA GLY A 227 -17.08 -0.88 26.10
C GLY A 227 -16.25 -0.17 27.17
N ARG A 228 -15.51 0.84 26.68
CA ARG A 228 -15.02 1.96 27.46
C ARG A 228 -15.30 3.26 26.72
N HIS A 229 -15.93 4.17 27.46
CA HIS A 229 -16.15 5.57 27.14
C HIS A 229 -14.82 6.29 26.85
N ASP A 230 -14.80 7.13 25.82
CA ASP A 230 -14.13 8.43 25.98
C ASP A 230 -14.84 9.53 25.17
N SER A 231 -14.81 10.68 25.82
CA SER A 231 -15.42 12.00 25.67
C SER A 231 -15.69 12.57 24.26
N GLY A 232 -16.89 13.12 24.11
CA GLY A 232 -17.40 13.80 22.92
C GLY A 232 -16.89 15.23 22.73
N LEU A 233 -16.71 15.59 21.46
CA LEU A 233 -16.75 16.95 20.94
C LEU A 233 -18.11 17.15 20.25
N PRO A 234 -18.73 18.35 20.34
CA PRO A 234 -20.10 18.57 19.89
C PRO A 234 -20.21 18.50 18.35
N PRO A 235 -21.40 18.12 17.81
CA PRO A 235 -21.60 18.03 16.37
C PRO A 235 -21.65 19.44 15.78
N ARG A 236 -20.79 19.73 14.80
CA ARG A 236 -20.96 20.90 13.93
C ARG A 236 -22.02 20.59 12.87
N SER A 237 -22.95 21.52 12.75
CA SER A 237 -24.11 21.53 11.85
C SER A 237 -23.76 21.36 10.37
N GLY A 238 -24.45 20.44 9.71
CA GLY A 238 -25.13 20.65 8.43
C GLY A 238 -24.32 21.16 7.24
N HIS A 239 -23.41 20.33 6.73
CA HIS A 239 -23.22 20.20 5.29
C HIS A 239 -23.45 18.72 4.97
N ASP A 240 -24.36 18.41 4.04
CA ASP A 240 -24.45 17.07 3.44
C ASP A 240 -23.17 16.83 2.62
N SER A 241 -22.06 16.54 3.30
CA SER A 241 -20.85 16.04 2.69
C SER A 241 -21.07 14.58 2.34
N ALA A 242 -20.85 14.22 1.08
CA ALA A 242 -20.77 12.84 0.67
C ALA A 242 -19.76 12.11 1.59
N SER A 243 -20.22 11.11 2.33
CA SER A 243 -19.37 10.43 3.31
C SER A 243 -18.55 9.34 2.64
N VAL A 244 -17.22 9.49 2.65
CA VAL A 244 -16.28 8.42 2.30
C VAL A 244 -16.42 7.30 3.34
N SER A 245 -16.70 6.09 2.88
CA SER A 245 -16.79 4.92 3.76
C SER A 245 -15.42 4.25 3.87
N LYS A 246 -14.90 4.09 5.09
CA LYS A 246 -13.62 3.41 5.34
C LYS A 246 -13.82 1.90 5.42
N ALA A 247 -13.05 1.14 4.64
CA ALA A 247 -13.03 -0.32 4.68
C ALA A 247 -11.75 -0.85 5.36
N GLU A 248 -11.89 -1.97 6.08
CA GLU A 248 -10.75 -2.75 6.58
C GLU A 248 -10.36 -3.83 5.55
N PHE A 249 -9.06 -4.09 5.43
CA PHE A 249 -8.56 -5.16 4.57
C PHE A 249 -8.22 -6.40 5.39
N ASP A 250 -8.82 -7.54 5.05
CA ASP A 250 -8.50 -8.82 5.66
C ASP A 250 -7.15 -9.35 5.15
N GLN A 251 -6.20 -9.51 6.07
CA GLN A 251 -4.85 -10.00 5.77
C GLN A 251 -4.70 -11.51 6.00
N THR A 252 -5.73 -12.20 6.47
CA THR A 252 -5.66 -13.62 6.84
C THR A 252 -5.62 -14.57 5.63
N GLY A 253 -5.98 -14.08 4.43
CA GLY A 253 -5.98 -14.84 3.18
C GLY A 253 -4.81 -14.56 2.23
N LEU A 254 -3.73 -13.90 2.70
CA LEU A 254 -2.55 -13.64 1.85
C LEU A 254 -1.85 -14.96 1.48
N PRO A 255 -1.47 -15.16 0.21
CA PRO A 255 -0.81 -16.37 -0.25
C PRO A 255 0.57 -16.51 0.38
N VAL A 256 0.93 -17.77 0.62
CA VAL A 256 2.30 -18.17 0.94
C VAL A 256 3.00 -18.54 -0.36
N TYR A 257 4.22 -18.07 -0.53
CA TYR A 257 5.08 -18.38 -1.68
C TYR A 257 6.43 -18.92 -1.20
N ARG A 258 7.19 -19.51 -2.11
CA ARG A 258 8.53 -19.99 -1.82
C ARG A 258 9.47 -18.80 -1.62
N GLN A 259 10.15 -18.76 -0.49
CA GLN A 259 11.23 -17.80 -0.23
C GLN A 259 12.59 -18.51 -0.30
N HIS A 260 13.67 -17.72 -0.39
CA HIS A 260 15.02 -18.25 -0.56
C HIS A 260 15.41 -19.30 0.51
N PHE A 261 15.03 -19.02 1.76
CA PHE A 261 15.36 -19.84 2.92
C PHE A 261 14.14 -20.63 3.42
N PRO A 262 14.34 -21.82 4.02
CA PRO A 262 13.24 -22.69 4.46
C PRO A 262 12.19 -22.01 5.35
N GLY A 263 10.92 -22.34 5.13
CA GLY A 263 9.80 -21.71 5.80
C GLY A 263 9.40 -20.37 5.17
N PHE A 264 8.40 -19.72 5.76
CA PHE A 264 7.82 -18.50 5.23
C PHE A 264 7.86 -17.37 6.26
N VAL A 265 8.31 -16.20 5.83
CA VAL A 265 8.33 -14.98 6.62
C VAL A 265 7.43 -13.93 5.97
N PRO A 266 6.31 -13.57 6.60
CA PRO A 266 5.37 -12.62 6.03
C PRO A 266 5.90 -11.18 6.08
N GLY A 267 5.48 -10.40 5.08
CA GLY A 267 5.74 -8.97 4.98
C GLY A 267 7.15 -8.60 4.49
N CYS A 268 7.86 -9.55 3.88
CA CYS A 268 8.99 -9.24 2.99
C CYS A 268 8.50 -8.37 1.83
N GLY A 269 9.33 -7.40 1.43
CA GLY A 269 9.00 -6.49 0.33
C GLY A 269 9.03 -7.19 -1.04
N ALA A 270 8.52 -6.51 -2.05
CA ALA A 270 8.49 -6.93 -3.45
C ALA A 270 9.85 -7.38 -3.99
N LEU A 271 10.97 -6.87 -3.47
CA LEU A 271 12.30 -7.37 -3.83
C LEU A 271 12.49 -8.86 -3.53
N ASP A 272 11.90 -9.38 -2.44
CA ASP A 272 11.93 -10.80 -2.09
C ASP A 272 11.19 -11.63 -3.14
N LEU A 273 10.00 -11.19 -3.52
CA LEU A 273 9.21 -11.82 -4.59
C LEU A 273 9.96 -11.76 -5.93
N LEU A 274 10.56 -10.62 -6.24
CA LEU A 274 11.28 -10.38 -7.49
C LEU A 274 12.51 -11.28 -7.63
N PHE A 275 13.32 -11.44 -6.59
CA PHE A 275 14.50 -12.31 -6.67
C PHE A 275 14.14 -13.79 -6.73
N GLU A 276 13.00 -14.19 -6.16
CA GLU A 276 12.56 -15.59 -6.16
C GLU A 276 11.82 -16.01 -7.42
N TYR A 277 10.97 -15.13 -7.98
CA TYR A 277 10.09 -15.46 -9.10
C TYR A 277 10.36 -14.63 -10.35
N GLY A 278 10.89 -13.41 -10.21
CA GLY A 278 11.18 -12.54 -11.34
C GLY A 278 9.95 -12.33 -12.25
N PRO A 279 10.05 -12.61 -13.56
CA PRO A 279 8.92 -12.56 -14.47
C PRO A 279 7.75 -13.47 -14.07
N ASP A 280 7.99 -14.57 -13.35
CA ASP A 280 6.94 -15.49 -12.87
C ASP A 280 6.23 -14.99 -11.60
N ALA A 281 6.51 -13.78 -11.12
CA ALA A 281 5.87 -13.21 -9.93
C ALA A 281 4.33 -13.11 -10.08
N TRP A 282 3.82 -13.03 -11.32
CA TRP A 282 2.38 -13.07 -11.61
C TRP A 282 1.67 -14.28 -10.99
N GLN A 283 2.35 -15.41 -10.83
CA GLN A 283 1.78 -16.61 -10.21
C GLN A 283 1.35 -16.37 -8.75
N VAL A 284 2.09 -15.53 -8.03
CA VAL A 284 1.77 -15.14 -6.65
C VAL A 284 0.78 -13.97 -6.63
N LEU A 285 0.93 -13.01 -7.55
CA LEU A 285 0.08 -11.83 -7.65
C LEU A 285 -1.35 -12.18 -8.06
N ASP A 286 -1.55 -13.15 -8.95
CA ASP A 286 -2.87 -13.64 -9.35
C ASP A 286 -3.64 -14.23 -8.17
N LEU A 287 -2.96 -14.92 -7.26
CA LEU A 287 -3.58 -15.42 -6.03
C LEU A 287 -4.07 -14.28 -5.14
N LEU A 288 -3.41 -13.11 -5.16
CA LEU A 288 -3.92 -11.92 -4.49
C LEU A 288 -5.22 -11.48 -5.15
N ALA A 289 -5.26 -11.36 -6.48
CA ALA A 289 -6.42 -10.89 -7.21
C ALA A 289 -7.65 -11.83 -7.13
N ILE A 290 -7.43 -13.14 -6.98
CA ILE A 290 -8.51 -14.15 -6.95
C ILE A 290 -9.17 -14.28 -5.57
N ASN A 291 -8.40 -14.18 -4.48
CA ASN A 291 -8.88 -14.43 -3.11
C ASN A 291 -9.89 -13.39 -2.55
N SER A 292 -10.40 -12.47 -3.39
CA SER A 292 -11.37 -11.43 -3.02
C SER A 292 -12.74 -11.55 -3.70
N LYS A 293 -12.96 -12.56 -4.55
CA LYS A 293 -14.25 -12.78 -5.27
C LYS A 293 -15.21 -13.75 -4.58
N THR A 294 -14.98 -14.09 -3.30
CA THR A 294 -15.84 -15.00 -2.52
C THR A 294 -16.29 -14.33 -1.24
#